data_AF-A0A1V4CFK2-F1
#
_entry.id   AF-A0A1V4CFK2-F1
#
_cell.length_a   1.000
_cell.length_b   1.000
_cell.length_c   1.000
_cell.angle_alpha   90.00
_cell.angle_beta   90.00
_cell.angle_gamma   90.00
#
_symmetry.space_group_name_H-M   'P 1'
#
loop_
_entity.id
_entity.type
_entity.pdbx_description
1 polymer ?
#
loop_
_entity_poly.entity_id
_entity_poly.type
_entity_poly.pdbx_seq_one_letter_code
_entity_poly.pdbx_strand_id
1 'polypeptide(L)' 'MTTALYDLFWPTLALVLIFEGLMPFVAPRVWRRVFSEMLRMRDGQIRFFGLICLLCGLTLWWWVA' A
#
# COMPACT_ATOMS: atom_id res chain seq x y z
N MET A 1 9.30 18.02 18.95
CA MET A 1 9.53 17.34 17.65
C MET A 1 9.43 15.82 17.77
N THR A 2 9.83 15.19 18.88
CA THR A 2 9.64 13.74 19.09
C THR A 2 8.18 13.34 19.38
N THR A 3 7.42 14.13 20.15
CA THR A 3 6.01 13.84 20.48
C THR A 3 5.11 13.73 19.24
N ALA A 4 5.25 14.63 18.28
CA ALA A 4 4.41 14.68 17.07
C ALA A 4 4.48 13.41 16.21
N LEU A 5 5.64 12.73 16.16
CA LEU A 5 5.75 11.45 15.44
C LEU A 5 4.99 10.34 16.16
N TYR A 6 5.03 10.29 17.50
CA TYR A 6 4.24 9.33 18.28
C TYR A 6 2.73 9.60 18.14
N ASP A 7 2.34 10.87 18.07
CA ASP A 7 0.94 11.29 17.92
C ASP A 7 0.37 10.89 16.54
N LEU A 8 1.18 10.86 15.48
CA LEU A 8 0.77 10.42 14.15
C LEU A 8 1.02 8.93 13.88
N PHE A 9 1.97 8.30 14.57
CA PHE A 9 2.37 6.92 14.28
C PHE A 9 1.21 5.95 14.48
N TRP A 10 0.54 5.99 15.64
CA TRP A 10 -0.55 5.07 15.95
C TRP A 10 -1.77 5.25 15.04
N PRO A 11 -2.26 6.48 14.76
CA PRO A 11 -3.34 6.68 13.79
C PRO A 11 -2.98 6.26 12.37
N THR A 12 -1.76 6.56 11.90
CA THR A 12 -1.32 6.20 10.55
C THR A 12 -1.23 4.68 10.41
N LEU A 13 -0.67 3.99 11.40
CA LEU A 13 -0.61 2.53 11.42
C LEU A 13 -2.02 1.90 11.45
N ALA A 14 -2.93 2.44 12.25
CA ALA A 14 -4.31 1.97 12.30
C ALA A 14 -5.00 2.09 10.94
N LEU A 15 -4.83 3.20 10.23
CA LEU A 15 -5.37 3.37 8.88
C LEU A 15 -4.78 2.38 7.88
N VAL A 16 -3.45 2.18 7.89
CA VAL A 16 -2.79 1.19 7.02
C VAL A 16 -3.38 -0.21 7.25
N LEU A 17 -3.53 -0.64 8.51
CA LEU A 17 -4.11 -1.93 8.86
C LEU A 17 -5.57 -2.07 8.44
N ILE A 18 -6.39 -1.02 8.63
CA ILE A 18 -7.79 -1.02 8.20
C ILE A 18 -7.87 -1.18 6.68
N PHE A 19 -7.09 -0.40 5.92
CA PHE A 19 -7.10 -0.48 4.46
C PHE A 19 -6.56 -1.81 3.93
N GLU A 20 -5.50 -2.35 4.55
CA GLU A 20 -4.94 -3.65 4.19
C GLU A 20 -5.94 -4.80 4.45
N GLY A 21 -6.67 -4.73 5.58
CA GLY A 21 -7.69 -5.71 5.94
C GLY A 21 -9.03 -5.57 5.18
N LEU A 22 -9.31 -4.40 4.60
CA LEU A 22 -10.61 -4.10 3.99
C LEU A 22 -10.93 -5.02 2.81
N MET A 23 -9.99 -5.17 1.86
CA MET A 23 -10.19 -6.02 0.68
C MET A 23 -10.39 -7.52 1.01
N PRO A 24 -9.54 -8.17 1.83
CA PRO A 24 -9.77 -9.56 2.20
C PRO A 24 -11.05 -9.75 3.03
N PHE A 25 -11.49 -8.76 3.80
CA PHE A 25 -12.73 -8.83 4.57
C PHE A 25 -13.98 -8.70 3.68
N VAL A 26 -14.04 -7.69 2.82
CA VAL A 26 -15.21 -7.41 1.96
C VAL A 26 -15.32 -8.40 0.80
N ALA A 27 -14.21 -8.73 0.13
CA ALA A 27 -14.21 -9.52 -1.10
C ALA A 27 -13.09 -10.58 -1.11
N PRO A 28 -13.13 -11.58 -0.21
CA PRO A 28 -12.04 -12.54 -0.02
C PRO A 28 -11.71 -13.39 -1.26
N ARG A 29 -12.71 -13.67 -2.11
CA ARG A 29 -12.52 -14.44 -3.36
C ARG A 29 -11.77 -13.63 -4.43
N VAL A 30 -12.13 -12.35 -4.58
CA VAL A 30 -11.47 -11.43 -5.52
C VAL A 30 -10.04 -11.19 -5.07
N TRP A 31 -9.85 -10.91 -3.77
CA TRP A 31 -8.53 -10.71 -3.19
C TRP A 31 -7.61 -11.91 -3.43
N ARG A 32 -8.08 -13.13 -3.14
CA ARG A 32 -7.30 -14.36 -3.41
C ARG A 32 -6.91 -14.51 -4.88
N ARG A 33 -7.82 -14.20 -5.81
CA ARG A 33 -7.52 -14.25 -7.25
C ARG A 33 -6.44 -13.24 -7.63
N VAL A 34 -6.58 -11.99 -7.21
CA VAL A 34 -5.59 -10.93 -7.50
C VAL A 34 -4.22 -11.31 -6.95
N PHE A 35 -4.16 -11.80 -5.73
CA PHE A 35 -2.91 -12.23 -5.10
C PHE A 35 -2.29 -13.43 -5.83
N SER A 36 -3.09 -14.41 -6.24
CA SER A 36 -2.58 -15.55 -7.03
C SER A 36 -2.06 -15.14 -8.40
N GLU A 37 -2.67 -14.15 -9.05
CA GLU A 37 -2.17 -13.62 -10.32
C GLU A 37 -0.88 -12.81 -10.12
N MET A 38 -0.77 -12.05 -9.04
CA MET A 38 0.48 -11.37 -8.66
C MET A 38 1.64 -12.35 -8.46
N LEU A 39 1.40 -13.50 -7.81
CA LEU A 39 2.42 -14.54 -7.63
C LEU A 39 2.89 -15.19 -8.94
N ARG A 40 2.11 -15.09 -10.02
CA ARG A 40 2.46 -15.60 -11.36
C ARG A 40 3.22 -14.57 -12.20
N MET A 41 3.30 -13.32 -11.75
CA MET A 41 4.06 -12.28 -12.43
C MET A 41 5.56 -12.56 -12.32
N ARG A 42 6.30 -12.19 -13.37
CA ARG A 42 7.77 -12.25 -13.35
C ARG A 42 8.30 -11.15 -12.44
N ASP A 43 9.45 -11.37 -11.80
CA ASP A 43 10.09 -10.38 -10.91
C ASP A 43 10.22 -8.99 -11.55
N GLY A 44 10.51 -8.92 -12.86
CA GLY A 44 10.57 -7.65 -13.59
C GLY A 44 9.24 -6.89 -13.62
N GLN A 45 8.10 -7.59 -13.72
CA GLN A 45 6.77 -6.97 -13.72
C GLN A 45 6.40 -6.45 -12.32
N ILE A 46 6.71 -7.22 -11.27
CA ILE A 46 6.50 -6.79 -9.88
C ILE A 46 7.35 -5.56 -9.57
N ARG A 47 8.62 -5.55 -9.99
CA ARG A 47 9.51 -4.39 -9.83
C ARG A 47 9.02 -3.16 -10.58
N PHE A 48 8.49 -3.35 -11.79
CA PHE A 48 7.93 -2.24 -12.57
C PHE A 48 6.67 -1.66 -11.92
N PHE A 49 5.78 -2.51 -11.42
CA PHE A 49 4.61 -2.07 -10.65
C PHE A 49 5.03 -1.29 -9.39
N GLY A 50 6.02 -1.80 -8.65
CA GLY A 50 6.62 -1.10 -7.52
C GLY A 50 7.24 0.24 -7.89
N LEU A 51 7.93 0.33 -9.04
CA LEU A 51 8.50 1.59 -9.53
C LEU A 51 7.39 2.62 -9.83
N ILE A 52 6.29 2.20 -10.45
CA ILE A 52 5.14 3.09 -10.70
C ILE A 52 4.58 3.60 -9.36
N CYS A 53 4.35 2.72 -8.38
CA CYS A 53 3.87 3.14 -7.06
C CYS A 53 4.82 4.13 -6.38
N LEU A 54 6.14 3.88 -6.46
CA LEU A 54 7.16 4.77 -5.89
C LEU A 54 7.16 6.15 -6.56
N LEU A 55 7.11 6.19 -7.90
CA LEU A 55 7.04 7.44 -8.65
C LEU A 55 5.75 8.20 -8.36
N CYS A 56 4.59 7.53 -8.36
CA CYS A 56 3.32 8.16 -7.99
C CYS A 56 3.36 8.74 -6.57
N GLY A 57 3.89 7.99 -5.60
CA GLY A 57 4.06 8.47 -4.23
C GLY A 57 4.98 9.69 -4.14
N LEU A 58 6.10 9.69 -4.87
CA LEU A 58 7.03 10.81 -4.93
C LEU A 58 6.38 12.04 -5.57
N THR A 59 5.64 11.87 -6.65
CA THR A 59 4.90 12.94 -7.32
C THR A 59 3.80 13.52 -6.44
N LEU A 60 3.03 12.68 -5.74
CA LEU A 60 2.01 13.13 -4.80
C LEU A 60 2.63 13.88 -3.62
N TRP A 61 3.72 13.36 -3.06
CA TRP A 61 4.47 14.04 -2.01
C TRP A 61 4.93 15.42 -2.49
N TRP A 62 5.56 15.50 -3.67
CA TRP A 62 5.99 16.77 -4.25
C TRP A 62 4.84 17.75 -4.50
N TRP A 63 3.63 17.26 -4.78
CA TRP A 63 2.47 18.10 -5.02
C TRP A 63 1.83 18.63 -3.73
N VAL A 64 1.90 17.86 -2.64
CA VAL A 64 1.28 18.20 -1.35
C VAL A 64 2.24 18.94 -0.41
N ALA A 65 3.54 18.66 -0.51
CA ALA A 65 4.61 19.29 0.28
C ALA A 65 4.97 20.70 -0.25
#